data_AF-A0A369GUR0-F1
#
_entry.id   AF-A0A369GUR0-F1
#
_cell.length_a   1.000
_cell.length_b   1.000
_cell.length_c   1.000
_cell.angle_alpha   90.00
_cell.angle_beta   90.00
_cell.angle_gamma   90.00
#
_symmetry.space_group_name_H-M   'P 1'
#
loop_
_entity.id
_entity.type
_entity.pdbx_description
1 polymer ?
#
loop_
_entity_poly.entity_id
_entity_poly.type
_entity_poly.pdbx_seq_one_letter_code
_entity_poly.pdbx_strand_id
1 'polypeptide(L)'
;MVANPGLTFSYQVAGTWGPVRADPINIFPSSLTTSEWLYHCGPIPERVRKRPWELIMTSNSFVNDPLEYEQVNVDWGFYILSMLPEELRDQDLWRQEREEIRNHINLETGDADVVARLNDFASWLWDQRKARAFVCWPKDEVMRYVRSLSSYTDGVANLFASDVSLEKAHAGWNAVPWTIDAVSLKVAHCLDSKSKFFKDVATVLAKATVTNSWKFGDARIRTLREFLFKHNDPFLKAVGMAMLSSYRCSDGDRCRKHLLFGKAYLPVDWDDLLGKIRKAIGAGLSVCLKRGRVEMTNAHVYIDMGRA
;
A
#
# COMPACT_ATOMS: atom_id res chain seq x y z
N MET A 1 42.74 -18.65 9.79
CA MET A 1 42.68 -17.25 10.26
C MET A 1 42.27 -16.41 9.06
N VAL A 2 41.01 -16.01 9.01
CA VAL A 2 40.43 -15.24 7.89
C VAL A 2 40.52 -13.76 8.24
N ALA A 3 41.09 -12.97 7.33
CA ALA A 3 41.25 -11.53 7.49
C ALA A 3 39.93 -10.79 7.25
N ASN A 4 39.59 -9.89 8.17
CA ASN A 4 38.46 -8.97 8.10
C ASN A 4 38.75 -7.85 7.09
N PRO A 5 37.86 -7.54 6.12
CA PRO A 5 37.93 -6.27 5.40
C PRO A 5 37.15 -5.22 6.19
N GLY A 6 37.88 -4.28 6.79
CA GLY A 6 37.31 -3.13 7.47
C GLY A 6 36.59 -2.20 6.49
N LEU A 7 35.40 -1.76 6.88
CA LEU A 7 34.66 -0.66 6.27
C LEU A 7 35.41 0.65 6.53
N THR A 8 36.13 1.16 5.53
CA THR A 8 36.63 2.53 5.53
C THR A 8 35.50 3.48 5.13
N PHE A 9 34.91 4.18 6.10
CA PHE A 9 34.05 5.33 5.86
C PHE A 9 34.92 6.57 5.58
N SER A 10 35.02 6.97 4.32
CA SER A 10 35.53 8.30 3.96
C SER A 10 34.40 9.31 4.08
N TYR A 11 34.42 10.15 5.12
CA TYR A 11 33.62 11.36 5.19
C TYR A 11 34.14 12.36 4.13
N GLN A 12 33.31 12.73 3.17
CA GLN A 12 33.54 13.92 2.34
C GLN A 12 32.42 14.94 2.57
N VAL A 13 32.88 16.16 2.84
CA VAL A 13 32.14 17.35 3.25
C VAL A 13 31.41 17.97 2.06
N ALA A 14 30.30 18.64 2.37
CA ALA A 14 29.38 19.34 1.48
C ALA A 14 30.04 20.26 0.43
N GLY A 15 29.71 20.03 -0.85
CA GLY A 15 30.01 20.91 -1.96
C GLY A 15 29.26 20.48 -3.23
N THR A 16 28.29 21.28 -3.67
CA THR A 16 27.69 21.34 -5.02
C THR A 16 27.42 20.01 -5.75
N TRP A 17 26.18 19.50 -5.63
CA TRP A 17 25.69 18.41 -6.45
C TRP A 17 25.45 18.86 -7.90
N GLY A 18 26.39 18.54 -8.81
CA GLY A 18 26.14 18.52 -10.26
C GLY A 18 25.17 17.39 -10.66
N PRO A 19 24.75 17.32 -11.94
CA PRO A 19 23.79 16.31 -12.39
C PRO A 19 24.37 14.91 -12.15
N VAL A 20 23.84 14.22 -11.15
CA VAL A 20 24.23 12.86 -10.77
C VAL A 20 24.06 11.96 -11.99
N ARG A 21 25.14 11.61 -12.70
CA ARG A 21 25.17 10.49 -13.64
C ARG A 21 25.52 9.26 -12.80
N ALA A 22 24.52 8.43 -12.54
CA ALA A 22 24.74 7.12 -11.96
C ALA A 22 24.64 6.12 -13.11
N ASP A 23 25.69 5.33 -13.32
CA ASP A 23 25.67 4.21 -14.24
C ASP A 23 24.54 3.23 -13.85
N PRO A 24 24.00 2.44 -14.82
CA PRO A 24 22.97 1.45 -14.54
C PRO A 24 23.58 0.29 -13.75
N ILE A 25 23.79 0.50 -12.46
CA ILE A 25 24.11 -0.57 -11.52
C ILE A 25 22.91 -1.52 -11.52
N ASN A 26 23.14 -2.82 -11.66
CA ASN A 26 22.18 -3.84 -11.26
C ASN A 26 21.97 -3.71 -9.75
N ILE A 27 21.00 -2.90 -9.33
CA ILE A 27 20.94 -2.35 -7.98
C ILE A 27 20.67 -3.43 -6.91
N PHE A 28 20.16 -4.62 -7.26
CA PHE A 28 19.84 -5.65 -6.26
C PHE A 28 20.07 -7.09 -6.79
N PRO A 29 20.91 -7.91 -6.14
CA PRO A 29 20.95 -9.35 -6.39
C PRO A 29 19.64 -10.03 -5.97
N SER A 30 19.21 -11.05 -6.73
CA SER A 30 17.97 -11.80 -6.50
C SER A 30 17.91 -12.58 -5.17
N SER A 31 19.02 -12.68 -4.45
CA SER A 31 19.17 -13.40 -3.19
C SER A 31 18.83 -12.58 -1.93
N LEU A 32 18.22 -11.40 -2.06
CA LEU A 32 17.89 -10.47 -0.96
C LEU A 32 16.38 -10.34 -0.67
N THR A 33 15.61 -11.39 -0.92
CA THR A 33 14.15 -11.38 -0.79
C THR A 33 13.71 -11.64 0.65
N THR A 34 13.05 -10.69 1.31
CA THR A 34 12.65 -10.82 2.72
C THR A 34 11.16 -10.62 2.94
N SER A 35 10.29 -10.98 1.99
CA SER A 35 8.86 -10.72 2.17
C SER A 35 8.26 -11.58 3.28
N GLU A 36 8.43 -12.90 3.31
CA GLU A 36 7.77 -13.76 4.34
C GLU A 36 7.97 -13.28 5.79
N TRP A 37 9.18 -12.85 6.15
CA TRP A 37 9.52 -12.46 7.52
C TRP A 37 8.85 -11.15 7.97
N LEU A 38 8.33 -10.36 7.03
CA LEU A 38 7.66 -9.09 7.25
C LEU A 38 6.14 -9.22 7.36
N TYR A 39 5.58 -10.43 7.22
CA TYR A 39 4.14 -10.69 7.31
C TYR A 39 3.82 -11.67 8.44
N HIS A 40 2.70 -11.42 9.14
CA HIS A 40 2.03 -12.43 9.95
C HIS A 40 1.07 -13.20 9.06
N CYS A 41 0.84 -14.47 9.39
CA CYS A 41 -0.17 -15.28 8.72
C CYS A 41 -0.97 -16.03 9.78
N GLY A 42 -2.29 -16.08 9.61
CA GLY A 42 -3.19 -16.71 10.56
C GLY A 42 -4.52 -17.09 9.94
N PRO A 43 -5.26 -18.01 10.57
CA PRO A 43 -6.58 -18.38 10.11
C PRO A 43 -7.61 -17.30 10.47
N ILE A 44 -8.71 -17.27 9.72
CA ILE A 44 -9.88 -16.46 10.08
C ILE A 44 -10.66 -17.17 11.21
N PRO A 45 -10.99 -16.48 12.32
CA PRO A 45 -11.58 -17.12 13.48
C PRO A 45 -13.03 -17.55 13.24
N GLU A 46 -13.48 -18.57 13.97
CA GLU A 46 -14.84 -19.10 13.85
C GLU A 46 -15.93 -18.33 14.63
N ARG A 47 -15.62 -17.10 15.09
CA ARG A 47 -16.47 -16.32 16.01
C ARG A 47 -17.81 -15.90 15.40
N VAL A 48 -17.84 -15.57 14.12
CA VAL A 48 -19.04 -15.02 13.45
C VAL A 48 -19.89 -16.15 12.87
N ARG A 49 -21.10 -16.44 13.37
CA ARG A 49 -21.85 -17.62 12.89
C ARG A 49 -22.76 -17.40 11.69
N LYS A 50 -22.99 -16.15 11.29
CA LYS A 50 -23.94 -15.78 10.23
C LYS A 50 -23.24 -15.16 9.04
N ARG A 51 -23.72 -15.48 7.83
CA ARG A 51 -23.25 -14.86 6.57
C ARG A 51 -23.73 -13.42 6.46
N PRO A 52 -23.08 -12.58 5.63
CA PRO A 52 -23.45 -11.17 5.46
C PRO A 52 -24.94 -10.92 5.21
N TRP A 53 -25.58 -11.72 4.34
CA TRP A 53 -27.00 -11.60 4.01
C TRP A 53 -27.96 -12.21 5.05
N GLU A 54 -27.43 -12.90 6.06
CA GLU A 54 -28.21 -13.49 7.17
C GLU A 54 -28.16 -12.59 8.43
N LEU A 55 -27.53 -11.42 8.33
CA LEU A 55 -27.29 -10.55 9.46
C LEU A 55 -28.52 -9.72 9.82
N ILE A 56 -28.87 -9.84 11.10
CA ILE A 56 -29.67 -8.89 11.85
C ILE A 56 -28.71 -8.34 12.90
N MET A 57 -28.19 -7.12 12.76
CA MET A 57 -27.20 -6.57 13.71
C MET A 57 -27.70 -5.29 14.38
N THR A 58 -27.86 -5.35 15.69
CA THR A 58 -28.04 -4.19 16.58
C THR A 58 -26.74 -3.95 17.34
N SER A 59 -26.13 -2.79 17.13
CA SER A 59 -25.08 -2.27 18.02
C SER A 59 -25.73 -1.94 19.35
N ASN A 60 -25.31 -2.57 20.46
CA ASN A 60 -25.09 -1.87 21.73
C ASN A 60 -24.38 -2.76 22.76
N SER A 61 -23.41 -2.16 23.45
CA SER A 61 -22.65 -2.77 24.55
C SER A 61 -23.46 -3.10 25.81
N PHE A 62 -24.78 -2.84 25.85
CA PHE A 62 -25.65 -3.15 26.99
C PHE A 62 -27.15 -3.16 26.59
N VAL A 63 -27.71 -4.17 25.91
CA VAL A 63 -29.18 -4.38 25.91
C VAL A 63 -29.52 -5.87 25.76
N ASN A 64 -30.42 -6.34 26.62
CA ASN A 64 -31.16 -7.59 26.51
C ASN A 64 -32.29 -7.41 25.48
N ASP A 65 -32.36 -8.37 24.54
CA ASP A 65 -33.43 -8.60 23.56
C ASP A 65 -33.30 -7.90 22.18
N PRO A 66 -32.97 -8.64 21.09
CA PRO A 66 -32.67 -8.09 19.76
C PRO A 66 -33.84 -8.10 18.76
N LEU A 67 -35.12 -8.09 19.19
CA LEU A 67 -36.24 -8.30 18.26
C LEU A 67 -37.34 -7.23 18.19
N GLU A 68 -37.22 -6.07 18.85
CA GLU A 68 -38.23 -5.02 18.69
C GLU A 68 -37.61 -3.72 18.15
N TYR A 69 -38.22 -3.23 17.06
CA TYR A 69 -38.04 -1.96 16.34
C TYR A 69 -36.99 -1.90 15.20
N GLU A 70 -37.52 -1.80 13.97
CA GLU A 70 -36.95 -1.15 12.78
C GLU A 70 -35.42 -1.27 12.58
N GLN A 71 -34.99 -2.44 12.10
CA GLN A 71 -33.61 -2.75 11.77
C GLN A 71 -33.19 -2.12 10.44
N VAL A 72 -32.51 -0.96 10.46
CA VAL A 72 -31.99 -0.35 9.22
C VAL A 72 -30.46 -0.27 9.15
N ASN A 73 -29.72 -0.28 10.27
CA ASN A 73 -28.27 -0.08 10.23
C ASN A 73 -27.48 -1.25 10.81
N VAL A 74 -26.98 -2.09 9.92
CA VAL A 74 -26.02 -3.16 10.19
C VAL A 74 -24.66 -2.54 10.52
N ASP A 75 -24.07 -2.85 11.68
CA ASP A 75 -22.71 -2.40 12.05
C ASP A 75 -21.63 -3.22 11.34
N TRP A 76 -21.43 -2.91 10.07
CA TRP A 76 -20.49 -3.60 9.20
C TRP A 76 -19.05 -3.52 9.68
N GLY A 77 -18.65 -2.39 10.25
CA GLY A 77 -17.32 -2.21 10.81
C GLY A 77 -17.02 -3.24 11.91
N PHE A 78 -17.97 -3.46 12.83
CA PHE A 78 -17.84 -4.49 13.86
C PHE A 78 -17.80 -5.90 13.26
N TYR A 79 -18.64 -6.18 12.27
CA TYR A 79 -18.67 -7.48 11.61
C TYR A 79 -17.35 -7.84 10.95
N ILE A 80 -16.80 -6.94 10.12
CA ILE A 80 -15.50 -7.14 9.47
C ILE A 80 -14.40 -7.34 10.51
N LEU A 81 -14.32 -6.49 11.54
CA LEU A 81 -13.32 -6.63 12.61
C LEU A 81 -13.43 -7.97 13.35
N SER A 82 -14.65 -8.49 13.51
CA SER A 82 -14.89 -9.79 14.15
C SER A 82 -14.44 -10.98 13.29
N MET A 83 -14.28 -10.77 11.99
CA MET A 83 -13.77 -11.75 11.02
C MET A 83 -12.27 -11.62 10.77
N LEU A 84 -11.59 -10.59 11.28
CA LEU A 84 -10.14 -10.51 11.14
C LEU A 84 -9.44 -11.60 11.98
N PRO A 85 -8.26 -12.08 11.54
CA PRO A 85 -7.38 -12.91 12.35
C PRO A 85 -7.16 -12.32 13.75
N GLU A 86 -7.04 -13.19 14.75
CA GLU A 86 -6.99 -12.77 16.15
C GLU A 86 -5.76 -11.92 16.46
N GLU A 87 -4.60 -12.32 15.94
CA GLU A 87 -3.35 -11.58 16.08
C GLU A 87 -3.44 -10.20 15.42
N LEU A 88 -3.98 -10.11 14.19
CA LEU A 88 -4.21 -8.82 13.52
C LEU A 88 -5.09 -7.91 14.37
N ARG A 89 -6.21 -8.43 14.86
CA ARG A 89 -7.18 -7.63 15.61
C ARG A 89 -6.63 -7.22 16.97
N ASP A 90 -6.09 -8.15 17.74
CA ASP A 90 -5.85 -7.95 19.18
C ASP A 90 -4.40 -7.53 19.49
N GLN A 91 -3.45 -7.86 18.63
CA GLN A 91 -2.02 -7.56 18.83
C GLN A 91 -1.52 -6.47 17.89
N ASP A 92 -1.80 -6.57 16.59
CA ASP A 92 -1.23 -5.67 15.58
C ASP A 92 -2.02 -4.37 15.40
N LEU A 93 -3.30 -4.36 15.76
CA LEU A 93 -4.15 -3.16 15.77
C LEU A 93 -4.41 -2.66 17.19
N TRP A 94 -4.23 -1.36 17.41
CA TRP A 94 -4.56 -0.73 18.67
C TRP A 94 -6.07 -0.51 18.79
N ARG A 95 -6.56 -0.33 20.02
CA ARG A 95 -7.99 -0.08 20.28
C ARG A 95 -8.54 1.10 19.47
N GLN A 96 -7.79 2.20 19.42
CA GLN A 96 -8.18 3.40 18.67
C GLN A 96 -8.23 3.14 17.16
N GLU A 97 -7.29 2.36 16.63
CA GLU A 97 -7.24 1.99 15.21
C GLU A 97 -8.42 1.08 14.83
N ARG A 98 -8.79 0.14 15.70
CA ARG A 98 -10.01 -0.68 15.52
C ARG A 98 -11.27 0.18 15.51
N GLU A 99 -11.39 1.11 16.44
CA GLU A 99 -12.53 2.04 16.50
C GLU A 99 -12.57 2.94 15.25
N GLU A 100 -11.41 3.40 14.77
CA GLU A 100 -11.29 4.16 13.53
C GLU A 100 -11.75 3.35 12.31
N ILE A 101 -11.27 2.11 12.14
CA ILE A 101 -11.69 1.22 11.05
C ILE A 101 -13.20 0.99 11.12
N ARG A 102 -13.74 0.66 12.30
CA ARG A 102 -15.18 0.42 12.47
C ARG A 102 -16.00 1.64 12.04
N ASN A 103 -15.64 2.80 12.57
CA ASN A 103 -16.39 4.03 12.33
C ASN A 103 -16.34 4.43 10.85
N HIS A 104 -15.17 4.34 10.20
CA HIS A 104 -15.06 4.70 8.78
C HIS A 104 -15.79 3.70 7.87
N ILE A 105 -15.70 2.39 8.12
CA ILE A 105 -16.48 1.40 7.35
C ILE A 105 -17.98 1.70 7.48
N ASN A 106 -18.48 1.98 8.68
CA ASN A 106 -19.90 2.30 8.88
C ASN A 106 -20.32 3.64 8.26
N LEU A 107 -19.41 4.62 8.18
CA LEU A 107 -19.69 5.87 7.46
C LEU A 107 -19.74 5.65 5.96
N GLU A 108 -18.92 4.73 5.43
CA GLU A 108 -18.85 4.39 4.01
C GLU A 108 -20.11 3.64 3.50
N THR A 109 -20.93 3.05 4.37
CA THR A 109 -22.12 2.30 3.95
C THR A 109 -23.24 3.18 3.38
N GLY A 110 -23.08 4.50 3.40
CA GLY A 110 -23.95 5.42 2.65
C GLY A 110 -23.75 5.37 1.13
N ASP A 111 -22.63 4.79 0.66
CA ASP A 111 -22.30 4.64 -0.76
C ASP A 111 -22.60 3.20 -1.23
N ALA A 112 -23.47 3.06 -2.23
CA ALA A 112 -23.89 1.75 -2.75
C ALA A 112 -22.73 0.95 -3.36
N ASP A 113 -21.76 1.61 -4.00
CA ASP A 113 -20.61 0.95 -4.62
C ASP A 113 -19.67 0.39 -3.54
N VAL A 114 -19.47 1.15 -2.46
CA VAL A 114 -18.66 0.69 -1.32
C VAL A 114 -19.35 -0.45 -0.58
N VAL A 115 -20.68 -0.41 -0.44
CA VAL A 115 -21.46 -1.53 0.13
C VAL A 115 -21.31 -2.80 -0.70
N ALA A 116 -21.31 -2.71 -2.04
CA ALA A 116 -21.08 -3.87 -2.89
C ALA A 116 -19.67 -4.48 -2.63
N ARG A 117 -18.64 -3.62 -2.59
CA ARG A 117 -17.26 -4.03 -2.29
C ARG A 117 -17.11 -4.63 -0.90
N LEU A 118 -17.82 -4.10 0.09
CA LEU A 118 -17.85 -4.59 1.46
C LEU A 118 -18.48 -5.99 1.55
N ASN A 119 -19.56 -6.23 0.80
CA ASN A 119 -20.19 -7.54 0.71
C ASN A 119 -19.28 -8.57 0.05
N ASP A 120 -18.59 -8.20 -1.03
CA ASP A 120 -17.60 -9.06 -1.70
C ASP A 120 -16.46 -9.42 -0.74
N PHE A 121 -15.97 -8.42 0.01
CA PHE A 121 -14.91 -8.62 0.99
C PHE A 121 -15.33 -9.50 2.16
N ALA A 122 -16.51 -9.25 2.74
CA ALA A 122 -17.08 -10.07 3.79
C ALA A 122 -17.28 -11.53 3.34
N SER A 123 -17.78 -11.72 2.12
CA SER A 123 -17.97 -13.05 1.52
C SER A 123 -16.63 -13.76 1.31
N TRP A 124 -15.63 -13.06 0.81
CA TRP A 124 -14.28 -13.61 0.64
C TRP A 124 -13.67 -14.06 1.97
N LEU A 125 -13.74 -13.25 3.03
CA LEU A 125 -13.28 -13.64 4.37
C LEU A 125 -14.03 -14.88 4.88
N TRP A 126 -15.33 -14.98 4.60
CA TRP A 126 -16.13 -16.12 4.99
C TRP A 126 -15.67 -17.40 4.30
N ASP A 127 -15.36 -17.32 3.00
CA ASP A 127 -14.87 -18.44 2.22
C ASP A 127 -13.48 -18.90 2.67
N GLN A 128 -12.57 -17.96 2.92
CA GLN A 128 -11.24 -18.26 3.48
C GLN A 128 -11.35 -19.00 4.82
N ARG A 129 -12.28 -18.58 5.69
CA ARG A 129 -12.58 -19.29 6.93
C ARG A 129 -13.07 -20.71 6.68
N LYS A 130 -14.05 -20.90 5.78
CA LYS A 130 -14.61 -22.22 5.47
C LYS A 130 -13.55 -23.16 4.92
N ALA A 131 -12.64 -22.64 4.12
CA ALA A 131 -11.47 -23.35 3.62
C ALA A 131 -10.40 -23.62 4.69
N ARG A 132 -10.50 -22.99 5.87
CA ARG A 132 -9.43 -22.94 6.89
C ARG A 132 -8.10 -22.45 6.30
N ALA A 133 -8.19 -21.55 5.33
CA ALA A 133 -7.04 -20.94 4.69
C ALA A 133 -6.37 -19.96 5.65
N PHE A 134 -5.04 -19.87 5.54
CA PHE A 134 -4.28 -18.83 6.19
C PHE A 134 -4.30 -17.59 5.31
N VAL A 135 -4.53 -16.44 5.92
CA VAL A 135 -4.38 -15.14 5.26
C VAL A 135 -3.20 -14.43 5.90
N CYS A 136 -2.42 -13.71 5.10
CA CYS A 136 -1.22 -13.03 5.58
C CYS A 136 -1.40 -11.51 5.56
N TRP A 137 -0.76 -10.76 6.44
CA TRP A 137 -0.84 -9.29 6.53
C TRP A 137 0.48 -8.70 7.06
N PRO A 138 0.81 -7.42 6.78
CA PRO A 138 2.08 -6.84 7.20
C PRO A 138 2.20 -6.75 8.72
N LYS A 139 3.38 -7.09 9.27
CA LYS A 139 3.66 -7.03 10.73
C LYS A 139 3.76 -5.61 11.28
N ASP A 140 4.15 -4.67 10.43
CA ASP A 140 4.38 -3.29 10.79
C ASP A 140 3.62 -2.38 9.81
N GLU A 141 3.35 -1.15 10.25
CA GLU A 141 2.72 -0.13 9.41
C GLU A 141 1.31 -0.53 8.91
N VAL A 142 0.56 -1.38 9.64
CA VAL A 142 -0.79 -1.87 9.25
C VAL A 142 -1.70 -0.72 8.83
N MET A 143 -1.81 0.33 9.64
CA MET A 143 -2.67 1.47 9.33
C MET A 143 -2.20 2.31 8.14
N ARG A 144 -0.93 2.21 7.70
CA ARG A 144 -0.47 2.80 6.43
C ARG A 144 -1.20 2.14 5.25
N TYR A 145 -1.35 0.81 5.28
CA TYR A 145 -2.04 0.07 4.23
C TYR A 145 -3.53 0.41 4.17
N VAL A 146 -4.15 0.62 5.33
CA VAL A 146 -5.56 0.98 5.42
C VAL A 146 -5.80 2.43 4.97
N ARG A 147 -5.08 3.40 5.55
CA ARG A 147 -5.30 4.84 5.32
C ARG A 147 -4.84 5.33 3.96
N SER A 148 -3.96 4.60 3.28
CA SER A 148 -3.47 4.98 1.96
C SER A 148 -4.50 4.77 0.84
N LEU A 149 -5.62 4.10 1.09
CA LEU A 149 -6.66 3.88 0.09
C LEU A 149 -7.83 4.85 0.27
N SER A 150 -8.63 5.01 -0.78
CA SER A 150 -9.77 5.95 -0.79
C SER A 150 -10.93 5.51 0.10
N SER A 151 -10.99 4.22 0.44
CA SER A 151 -11.99 3.59 1.31
C SER A 151 -11.28 2.70 2.33
N TYR A 152 -11.78 2.66 3.56
CA TYR A 152 -11.35 1.75 4.61
C TYR A 152 -11.71 0.30 4.31
N THR A 153 -12.83 0.08 3.61
CA THR A 153 -13.18 -1.26 3.12
C THR A 153 -12.08 -1.82 2.21
N ASP A 154 -11.68 -1.04 1.21
CA ASP A 154 -10.56 -1.39 0.33
C ASP A 154 -9.23 -1.41 1.10
N GLY A 155 -9.04 -0.49 2.04
CA GLY A 155 -7.91 -0.41 2.97
C GLY A 155 -7.65 -1.72 3.72
N VAL A 156 -8.69 -2.27 4.35
CA VAL A 156 -8.62 -3.53 5.09
C VAL A 156 -8.47 -4.71 4.13
N ALA A 157 -9.18 -4.73 3.01
CA ALA A 157 -9.01 -5.76 1.98
C ALA A 157 -7.56 -5.82 1.45
N ASN A 158 -6.91 -4.66 1.30
CA ASN A 158 -5.53 -4.53 0.84
C ASN A 158 -4.48 -5.01 1.86
N LEU A 159 -4.84 -5.22 3.13
CA LEU A 159 -3.91 -5.80 4.10
C LEU A 159 -3.50 -7.22 3.71
N PHE A 160 -4.43 -7.97 3.09
CA PHE A 160 -4.23 -9.38 2.87
C PHE A 160 -3.30 -9.68 1.70
N ALA A 161 -2.18 -10.32 2.02
CA ALA A 161 -1.18 -10.80 1.09
C ALA A 161 -1.41 -12.27 0.72
N SER A 162 -1.19 -12.64 -0.54
CA SER A 162 -1.21 -14.02 -1.00
C SER A 162 0.01 -14.78 -0.47
N ASP A 163 -0.26 -15.87 0.22
CA ASP A 163 0.70 -16.89 0.67
C ASP A 163 1.66 -17.33 -0.46
N VAL A 164 1.13 -17.70 -1.63
CA VAL A 164 1.92 -18.13 -2.80
C VAL A 164 2.91 -17.04 -3.26
N SER A 165 2.55 -15.76 -3.11
CA SER A 165 3.45 -14.66 -3.46
C SER A 165 4.58 -14.50 -2.44
N LEU A 166 4.29 -14.72 -1.17
CA LEU A 166 5.26 -14.66 -0.07
C LEU A 166 6.24 -15.83 -0.15
N GLU A 167 5.77 -17.05 -0.44
CA GLU A 167 6.62 -18.25 -0.63
C GLU A 167 7.67 -18.08 -1.73
N LYS A 168 7.30 -17.38 -2.80
CA LYS A 168 8.22 -17.05 -3.91
C LYS A 168 9.09 -15.83 -3.62
N ALA A 169 9.06 -15.36 -2.38
CA ALA A 169 9.80 -14.23 -1.86
C ALA A 169 9.56 -12.96 -2.70
N HIS A 170 8.35 -12.81 -3.25
CA HIS A 170 7.90 -11.57 -3.87
C HIS A 170 7.34 -10.64 -2.80
N ALA A 171 7.46 -9.33 -3.00
CA ALA A 171 6.67 -8.38 -2.22
C ALA A 171 5.19 -8.79 -2.32
N GLY A 172 4.50 -8.85 -1.17
CA GLY A 172 3.18 -9.47 -1.08
C GLY A 172 2.20 -8.96 -2.15
N TRP A 173 1.59 -9.89 -2.88
CA TRP A 173 0.47 -9.59 -3.78
C TRP A 173 -0.83 -9.57 -3.01
N ASN A 174 -1.81 -8.80 -3.45
CA ASN A 174 -3.14 -8.83 -2.86
C ASN A 174 -3.73 -10.25 -2.93
N ALA A 175 -4.27 -10.72 -1.83
CA ALA A 175 -4.93 -12.03 -1.73
C ALA A 175 -6.38 -11.98 -2.23
N VAL A 176 -7.00 -10.81 -2.21
CA VAL A 176 -8.36 -10.65 -2.72
C VAL A 176 -8.41 -10.87 -4.24
N PRO A 177 -9.48 -11.48 -4.78
CA PRO A 177 -9.55 -11.83 -6.20
C PRO A 177 -9.83 -10.63 -7.12
N TRP A 178 -10.08 -9.43 -6.57
CA TRP A 178 -10.30 -8.21 -7.33
C TRP A 178 -9.12 -7.23 -7.21
N THR A 179 -9.02 -6.32 -8.17
CA THR A 179 -8.02 -5.25 -8.13
C THR A 179 -8.47 -4.13 -7.20
N ILE A 180 -7.54 -3.66 -6.38
CA ILE A 180 -7.69 -2.47 -5.54
C ILE A 180 -6.76 -1.41 -6.09
N ASP A 181 -7.28 -0.45 -6.87
CA ASP A 181 -6.48 0.56 -7.56
C ASP A 181 -6.73 2.01 -7.12
N ALA A 182 -7.60 2.21 -6.13
CA ALA A 182 -7.94 3.52 -5.61
C ALA A 182 -7.04 3.91 -4.42
N VAL A 183 -5.95 4.64 -4.68
CA VAL A 183 -5.18 5.30 -3.61
C VAL A 183 -5.82 6.64 -3.23
N SER A 184 -5.77 6.97 -1.94
CA SER A 184 -6.22 8.27 -1.44
C SER A 184 -5.33 9.37 -1.98
N LEU A 185 -5.93 10.30 -2.72
CA LEU A 185 -5.22 11.44 -3.30
C LEU A 185 -5.07 12.61 -2.30
N LYS A 186 -5.62 12.45 -1.09
CA LYS A 186 -5.61 13.47 -0.02
C LYS A 186 -4.37 13.37 0.87
N VAL A 187 -3.63 12.27 0.77
CA VAL A 187 -2.43 12.01 1.57
C VAL A 187 -1.22 11.83 0.66
N ALA A 188 -0.04 12.07 1.22
CA ALA A 188 1.20 11.71 0.54
C ALA A 188 1.51 10.23 0.79
N HIS A 189 1.96 9.54 -0.27
CA HIS A 189 2.38 8.14 -0.20
C HIS A 189 3.90 8.10 -0.17
N CYS A 190 4.43 7.82 1.02
CA CYS A 190 5.87 7.82 1.26
C CYS A 190 6.40 6.39 1.41
N LEU A 191 7.61 6.19 0.88
CA LEU A 191 8.47 5.05 1.17
C LEU A 191 9.68 5.59 1.92
N ASP A 192 9.71 5.38 3.24
CA ASP A 192 10.86 5.75 4.07
C ASP A 192 12.02 4.78 3.83
N SER A 193 13.23 5.31 3.66
CA SER A 193 14.50 4.57 3.64
C SER A 193 14.68 3.57 4.80
N LYS A 194 14.04 3.83 5.95
CA LYS A 194 14.07 3.00 7.15
C LYS A 194 12.93 1.99 7.23
N SER A 195 11.94 2.05 6.33
CA SER A 195 10.84 1.08 6.31
C SER A 195 11.39 -0.31 6.06
N LYS A 196 10.87 -1.31 6.78
CA LYS A 196 11.25 -2.71 6.59
C LYS A 196 10.90 -3.20 5.17
N PHE A 197 9.89 -2.61 4.54
CA PHE A 197 9.44 -2.90 3.18
C PHE A 197 10.25 -2.19 2.07
N PHE A 198 11.22 -1.33 2.42
CA PHE A 198 11.96 -0.52 1.44
C PHE A 198 12.62 -1.37 0.33
N LYS A 199 13.27 -2.48 0.73
CA LYS A 199 13.96 -3.38 -0.22
C LYS A 199 13.00 -4.15 -1.12
N ASP A 200 11.86 -4.58 -0.57
CA ASP A 200 10.82 -5.30 -1.31
C ASP A 200 10.22 -4.39 -2.39
N VAL A 201 9.86 -3.16 -2.02
CA VAL A 201 9.35 -2.14 -2.94
C VAL A 201 10.40 -1.80 -4.01
N ALA A 202 11.66 -1.61 -3.63
CA ALA A 202 12.75 -1.37 -4.57
C ALA A 202 12.91 -2.49 -5.60
N THR A 203 12.79 -3.75 -5.15
CA THR A 203 12.88 -4.94 -6.00
C THR A 203 11.73 -5.01 -6.99
N VAL A 204 10.50 -4.72 -6.56
CA VAL A 204 9.34 -4.69 -7.46
C VAL A 204 9.53 -3.63 -8.54
N LEU A 205 9.94 -2.41 -8.16
CA LEU A 205 10.17 -1.32 -9.11
C LEU A 205 11.30 -1.63 -10.10
N ALA A 206 12.33 -2.37 -9.67
CA ALA A 206 13.37 -2.85 -10.57
C ALA A 206 12.82 -3.87 -11.58
N LYS A 207 12.08 -4.89 -11.10
CA LYS A 207 11.46 -5.94 -11.94
C LYS A 207 10.52 -5.34 -12.98
N ALA A 208 9.73 -4.34 -12.59
CA ALA A 208 8.78 -3.64 -13.45
C ALA A 208 9.41 -3.01 -14.70
N THR A 209 10.74 -2.81 -14.73
CA THR A 209 11.46 -2.28 -15.89
C THR A 209 12.09 -3.35 -16.78
N VAL A 210 12.42 -4.52 -16.22
CA VAL A 210 13.12 -5.61 -16.94
C VAL A 210 12.17 -6.48 -17.73
N THR A 211 10.98 -6.79 -17.20
CA THR A 211 9.99 -7.69 -17.83
C THR A 211 9.34 -7.12 -19.10
N ASN A 212 9.61 -5.86 -19.45
CA ASN A 212 8.73 -5.06 -20.30
C ASN A 212 9.36 -4.57 -21.62
N SER A 213 10.41 -5.23 -22.12
CA SER A 213 11.00 -4.94 -23.45
C SER A 213 10.11 -5.32 -24.65
N TRP A 214 8.84 -5.71 -24.44
CA TRP A 214 7.98 -6.33 -25.47
C TRP A 214 6.71 -5.55 -25.81
N LYS A 215 6.38 -4.45 -25.11
CA LYS A 215 5.15 -3.65 -25.33
C LYS A 215 5.50 -2.18 -25.57
N PHE A 216 4.82 -1.51 -26.50
CA PHE A 216 5.01 -0.08 -26.83
C PHE A 216 3.79 0.76 -26.43
N GLY A 217 4.00 2.07 -26.21
CA GLY A 217 2.93 3.04 -25.97
C GLY A 217 2.03 2.74 -24.76
N ASP A 218 0.74 3.06 -24.86
CA ASP A 218 -0.24 2.95 -23.77
C ASP A 218 -0.41 1.53 -23.24
N ALA A 219 -0.19 0.51 -24.08
CA ALA A 219 -0.23 -0.88 -23.65
C ALA A 219 0.87 -1.20 -22.61
N ARG A 220 2.05 -0.57 -22.74
CA ARG A 220 3.15 -0.68 -21.77
C ARG A 220 2.74 -0.06 -20.43
N ILE A 221 2.16 1.14 -20.48
CA ILE A 221 1.70 1.87 -19.29
C ILE A 221 0.63 1.06 -18.56
N ARG A 222 -0.35 0.51 -19.28
CA ARG A 222 -1.44 -0.30 -18.69
C ARG A 222 -0.92 -1.56 -18.00
N THR A 223 -0.07 -2.34 -18.67
CA THR A 223 0.50 -3.56 -18.08
C THR A 223 1.33 -3.25 -16.83
N LEU A 224 2.08 -2.15 -16.85
CA LEU A 224 2.88 -1.74 -15.71
C LEU A 224 2.01 -1.29 -14.54
N ARG A 225 0.96 -0.53 -14.82
CA ARG A 225 -0.05 -0.11 -13.84
C ARG A 225 -0.70 -1.34 -13.18
N GLU A 226 -1.17 -2.30 -13.97
CA GLU A 226 -1.76 -3.57 -13.48
C GLU A 226 -0.76 -4.35 -12.60
N PHE A 227 0.50 -4.45 -13.02
CA PHE A 227 1.54 -5.11 -12.24
C PHE A 227 1.75 -4.45 -10.87
N LEU A 228 1.77 -3.12 -10.81
CA LEU A 228 1.93 -2.38 -9.56
C LEU A 228 0.71 -2.52 -8.63
N PHE A 229 -0.51 -2.45 -9.17
CA PHE A 229 -1.73 -2.59 -8.37
C PHE A 229 -1.96 -3.99 -7.83
N LYS A 230 -1.37 -5.02 -8.45
CA LYS A 230 -1.39 -6.37 -7.92
C LYS A 230 -0.66 -6.48 -6.58
N HIS A 231 0.35 -5.64 -6.34
CA HIS A 231 1.06 -5.62 -5.07
C HIS A 231 0.22 -4.90 -4.01
N ASN A 232 0.40 -5.29 -2.75
CA ASN A 232 -0.37 -4.73 -1.64
C ASN A 232 0.26 -3.45 -1.04
N ASP A 233 1.56 -3.23 -1.22
CA ASP A 233 2.21 -2.01 -0.70
C ASP A 233 1.59 -0.75 -1.34
N PRO A 234 1.07 0.20 -0.53
CA PRO A 234 0.38 1.37 -1.06
C PRO A 234 1.28 2.31 -1.87
N PHE A 235 2.58 2.33 -1.61
CA PHE A 235 3.52 3.13 -2.39
C PHE A 235 3.59 2.63 -3.84
N LEU A 236 3.60 1.30 -4.05
CA LEU A 236 3.58 0.73 -5.41
C LEU A 236 2.30 1.12 -6.16
N LYS A 237 1.15 1.06 -5.48
CA LYS A 237 -0.13 1.52 -6.04
C LYS A 237 -0.12 3.01 -6.37
N ALA A 238 0.47 3.83 -5.49
CA ALA A 238 0.62 5.27 -5.74
C ALA A 238 1.52 5.55 -6.95
N VAL A 239 2.62 4.79 -7.11
CA VAL A 239 3.45 4.86 -8.32
C VAL A 239 2.64 4.47 -9.56
N GLY A 240 1.80 3.43 -9.48
CA GLY A 240 0.89 3.04 -10.56
C GLY A 240 -0.14 4.14 -10.91
N MET A 241 -0.70 4.81 -9.90
CA MET A 241 -1.59 5.96 -10.10
C MET A 241 -0.90 7.17 -10.71
N ALA A 242 0.38 7.38 -10.39
CA ALA A 242 1.15 8.50 -10.89
C ALA A 242 1.55 8.34 -12.37
N MET A 243 1.37 7.17 -12.99
CA MET A 243 1.70 6.94 -14.40
C MET A 243 0.71 7.60 -15.34
N LEU A 244 0.97 8.87 -15.64
CA LEU A 244 0.18 9.68 -16.56
C LEU A 244 0.88 9.81 -17.91
N SER A 245 0.08 10.02 -18.96
CA SER A 245 0.57 10.37 -20.29
C SER A 245 1.17 11.77 -20.35
N SER A 246 0.74 12.67 -19.46
CA SER A 246 1.28 14.02 -19.31
C SER A 246 1.16 14.51 -17.86
N TYR A 247 2.12 15.34 -17.45
CA TYR A 247 2.16 15.89 -16.09
C TYR A 247 1.93 17.39 -16.10
N ARG A 248 1.19 17.87 -15.10
CA ARG A 248 0.99 19.29 -14.81
C ARG A 248 1.14 19.52 -13.32
N CYS A 249 1.97 20.47 -12.91
CA CYS A 249 2.24 20.70 -11.50
C CYS A 249 0.97 21.06 -10.72
N SER A 250 0.74 20.35 -9.62
CA SER A 250 -0.38 20.62 -8.72
C SER A 250 -0.13 21.80 -7.78
N ASP A 251 1.13 22.14 -7.53
CA ASP A 251 1.53 23.28 -6.67
C ASP A 251 1.59 24.64 -7.43
N GLY A 252 1.01 24.72 -8.63
CA GLY A 252 1.16 25.88 -9.53
C GLY A 252 2.52 25.86 -10.24
N ASP A 253 3.22 26.99 -10.36
CA ASP A 253 4.54 27.06 -11.01
C ASP A 253 5.72 26.69 -10.08
N ARG A 254 5.44 26.06 -8.93
CA ARG A 254 6.44 25.79 -7.88
C ARG A 254 7.18 24.47 -8.02
N CYS A 255 6.73 23.57 -8.89
CA CYS A 255 7.43 22.30 -9.10
C CYS A 255 8.78 22.54 -9.79
N ARG A 256 9.78 21.76 -9.37
CA ARG A 256 11.11 21.77 -9.95
C ARG A 256 11.22 20.72 -11.04
N LYS A 257 12.08 21.01 -12.02
CA LYS A 257 12.48 20.07 -13.09
C LYS A 257 13.55 19.06 -12.65
N HIS A 258 13.97 19.12 -11.39
CA HIS A 258 14.95 18.22 -10.79
C HIS A 258 14.51 17.81 -9.40
N LEU A 259 14.83 16.58 -9.02
CA LEU A 259 14.51 16.02 -7.72
C LEU A 259 15.38 16.70 -6.65
N LEU A 260 14.73 17.36 -5.68
CA LEU A 260 15.39 18.09 -4.60
C LEU A 260 14.64 17.83 -3.29
N PHE A 261 15.38 17.76 -2.18
CA PHE A 261 14.78 17.65 -0.85
C PHE A 261 13.88 18.85 -0.55
N GLY A 262 12.71 18.59 0.04
CA GLY A 262 11.80 19.66 0.43
C GLY A 262 11.12 20.38 -0.74
N LYS A 263 11.27 19.92 -1.99
CA LYS A 263 10.66 20.55 -3.17
C LYS A 263 9.94 19.52 -4.04
N ALA A 264 8.76 19.89 -4.52
CA ALA A 264 7.98 19.05 -5.43
C ALA A 264 8.67 18.96 -6.80
N TYR A 265 8.88 17.74 -7.27
CA TYR A 265 9.37 17.45 -8.61
C TYR A 265 8.20 17.22 -9.57
N LEU A 266 8.26 17.80 -10.76
CA LEU A 266 7.31 17.50 -11.86
C LEU A 266 7.98 16.55 -12.86
N PRO A 267 7.47 15.32 -13.01
CA PRO A 267 7.95 14.41 -14.06
C PRO A 267 7.70 14.95 -15.46
N VAL A 268 8.54 14.56 -16.41
CA VAL A 268 8.35 14.88 -17.85
C VAL A 268 7.36 13.89 -18.47
N ASP A 269 7.60 12.61 -18.23
CA ASP A 269 6.80 11.49 -18.65
C ASP A 269 6.89 10.38 -17.59
N TRP A 270 6.24 9.25 -17.84
CA TRP A 270 6.20 8.13 -16.90
C TRP A 270 7.54 7.38 -16.81
N ASP A 271 8.36 7.36 -17.87
CA ASP A 271 9.69 6.73 -17.85
C ASP A 271 10.64 7.57 -16.98
N ASP A 272 10.56 8.90 -17.07
CA ASP A 272 11.27 9.84 -16.19
C ASP A 272 10.80 9.72 -14.73
N LEU A 273 9.49 9.64 -14.47
CA LEU A 273 8.93 9.37 -13.13
C LEU A 273 9.60 8.14 -12.49
N LEU A 274 9.58 7.00 -13.18
CA LEU A 274 10.16 5.75 -12.68
C LEU A 274 11.68 5.85 -12.54
N GLY A 275 12.34 6.49 -13.51
CA GLY A 275 13.78 6.72 -13.46
C GLY A 275 14.21 7.50 -12.22
N LYS A 276 13.47 8.56 -11.86
CA LYS A 276 13.74 9.35 -10.65
C LYS A 276 13.44 8.59 -9.36
N ILE A 277 12.30 7.88 -9.29
CA ILE A 277 11.95 7.06 -8.13
C ILE A 277 13.05 6.03 -7.88
N ARG A 278 13.41 5.25 -8.91
CA ARG A 278 14.43 4.21 -8.80
C ARG A 278 15.79 4.76 -8.39
N LYS A 279 16.18 5.90 -8.96
CA LYS A 279 17.45 6.54 -8.61
C LYS A 279 17.47 7.01 -7.15
N ALA A 280 16.38 7.59 -6.67
CA ALA A 280 16.27 8.03 -5.28
C ALA A 280 16.30 6.83 -4.32
N ILE A 281 15.51 5.79 -4.60
CA ILE A 281 15.48 4.55 -3.81
C ILE A 281 16.84 3.84 -3.84
N GLY A 282 17.49 3.76 -5.00
CA GLY A 282 18.82 3.17 -5.16
C GLY A 282 19.91 3.94 -4.41
N ALA A 283 19.71 5.24 -4.18
CA ALA A 283 20.56 6.07 -3.32
C ALA A 283 20.16 6.01 -1.83
N GLY A 284 19.20 5.16 -1.45
CA GLY A 284 18.72 5.00 -0.08
C GLY A 284 17.90 6.20 0.43
N LEU A 285 17.33 7.01 -0.47
CA LEU A 285 16.55 8.18 -0.09
C LEU A 285 15.08 7.84 0.14
N SER A 286 14.47 8.49 1.13
CA SER A 286 13.02 8.43 1.34
C SER A 286 12.28 9.22 0.24
N VAL A 287 11.36 8.56 -0.45
CA VAL A 287 10.61 9.12 -1.59
C VAL A 287 9.14 9.24 -1.23
N CYS A 288 8.51 10.35 -1.61
CA CYS A 288 7.06 10.51 -1.46
C CYS A 288 6.40 10.92 -2.76
N LEU A 289 5.23 10.36 -3.04
CA LEU A 289 4.32 10.82 -4.08
C LEU A 289 3.18 11.60 -3.44
N LYS A 290 2.87 12.77 -3.98
CA LYS A 290 1.75 13.59 -3.49
C LYS A 290 0.91 14.12 -4.64
N ARG A 291 -0.35 14.45 -4.34
CA ARG A 291 -1.22 15.20 -5.25
C ARG A 291 -1.70 16.46 -4.55
N GLY A 292 -1.64 17.59 -5.23
CA GLY A 292 -2.02 18.88 -4.61
C GLY A 292 -1.07 19.35 -3.51
N ARG A 293 -1.58 20.30 -2.71
CA ARG A 293 -0.83 20.93 -1.61
C ARG A 293 -0.97 20.11 -0.33
N VAL A 294 -0.16 19.07 -0.23
CA VAL A 294 0.02 18.30 1.01
C VAL A 294 1.24 18.86 1.75
N GLU A 295 1.15 19.00 3.07
CA GLU A 295 2.30 19.37 3.89
C GLU A 295 3.34 18.24 3.88
N MET A 296 4.61 18.59 3.68
CA MET A 296 5.68 17.62 3.53
C MET A 296 6.93 18.03 4.29
N THR A 297 7.67 17.04 4.80
CA THR A 297 8.89 17.25 5.59
C THR A 297 10.13 17.37 4.72
N ASN A 298 10.99 18.36 5.00
CA ASN A 298 12.19 18.66 4.21
C ASN A 298 13.21 17.50 4.08
N ALA A 299 12.99 16.37 4.77
CA ALA A 299 13.81 15.18 4.73
C ALA A 299 13.52 14.24 3.53
N HIS A 300 12.45 14.46 2.77
CA HIS A 300 12.09 13.58 1.65
C HIS A 300 12.25 14.28 0.30
N VAL A 301 12.42 13.46 -0.74
CA VAL A 301 12.24 13.90 -2.11
C VAL A 301 10.79 13.67 -2.51
N TYR A 302 10.15 14.70 -3.07
CA TYR A 302 8.73 14.63 -3.42
C TYR A 302 8.52 14.62 -4.91
N ILE A 303 7.60 13.79 -5.36
CA ILE A 303 7.17 13.71 -6.73
C ILE A 303 5.69 14.07 -6.80
N ASP A 304 5.37 15.06 -7.62
CA ASP A 304 3.99 15.49 -7.84
C ASP A 304 3.33 14.53 -8.83
N MET A 305 2.22 13.92 -8.41
CA MET A 305 1.41 13.01 -9.23
C MET A 305 0.56 13.74 -10.28
N GLY A 306 0.63 15.07 -10.35
CA GLY A 306 -0.14 15.89 -11.27
C GLY A 306 -1.57 16.20 -10.82
N ARG A 307 -2.29 17.03 -11.57
CA ARG A 307 -3.64 17.51 -11.18
C ARG A 307 -4.69 16.41 -11.19
N ALA A 308 -5.58 16.46 -10.17
CA ALA A 308 -7.00 16.07 -10.13
C ALA A 308 -7.62 15.58 -11.44
#